data_AF-A0A376WTC7-F1
#
_entry.id   AF-A0A376WTC7-F1
#
_cell.length_a   1.000
_cell.length_b   1.000
_cell.length_c   1.000
_cell.angle_alpha   90.00
_cell.angle_beta   90.00
_cell.angle_gamma   90.00
#
_symmetry.space_group_name_H-M   'P 1'
#
loop_
_entity.id
_entity.type
_entity.pdbx_description
1 polymer ?
#
loop_
_entity_poly.entity_id
_entity_poly.type
_entity_poly.pdbx_seq_one_letter_code
_entity_poly.pdbx_strand_id
1 'polypeptide(L)'
;MGKTLLYGTILAIPTVILAGPVYARVLKGIDKPIPEGLYSAKTFSEEEMPSFGVSVWTSLVPVVLMAMRAIAEMILPKGHAFLPVAEFLGDPVMATLIAVLIAMFTFGLTVVVQWIRLTTRWFLPSKSLR
;
A
#
# COMPACT_ATOMS: atom_id res chain seq x y z
N MET A 1 18.39 14.08 -19.41
CA MET A 1 17.58 13.46 -18.34
C MET A 1 18.04 13.80 -16.92
N GLY A 2 19.34 14.00 -16.63
CA GLY A 2 19.82 14.32 -15.28
C GLY A 2 19.25 15.61 -14.65
N LYS A 3 19.00 16.66 -15.44
CA LYS A 3 18.39 17.91 -14.93
C LYS A 3 16.96 17.70 -14.41
N THR A 4 16.19 16.82 -15.05
CA THR A 4 14.82 16.49 -14.64
C THR A 4 14.80 15.75 -13.30
N LEU A 5 15.75 14.83 -13.08
CA LEU A 5 15.92 14.14 -11.80
C LEU A 5 16.32 15.12 -10.70
N LEU A 6 17.25 16.04 -10.98
CA LEU A 6 17.70 17.07 -10.04
C LEU A 6 16.55 17.98 -9.59
N TYR A 7 15.75 18.50 -10.53
CA TYR A 7 14.58 19.33 -10.19
C TYR A 7 13.52 18.53 -9.44
N GLY A 8 13.31 17.26 -9.79
CA GLY A 8 12.42 16.36 -9.05
C GLY A 8 12.83 16.19 -7.59
N THR A 9 14.11 15.98 -7.31
CA THR A 9 14.62 15.87 -5.93
C THR A 9 14.47 17.17 -5.15
N ILE A 10 14.78 18.32 -5.76
CA ILE A 10 14.64 19.64 -5.12
C ILE A 10 13.18 19.91 -4.74
N LEU A 11 12.22 19.51 -5.59
CA LEU A 11 10.78 19.67 -5.32
C LEU A 11 10.21 18.62 -4.37
N ALA A 12 10.77 17.40 -4.33
CA ALA A 12 10.32 16.33 -3.46
C ALA A 12 10.51 16.67 -1.97
N ILE A 13 11.64 17.27 -1.61
CA ILE A 13 11.97 17.63 -0.22
C ILE A 13 10.91 18.53 0.43
N PRO A 14 10.56 19.72 -0.11
CA PRO A 14 9.54 20.58 0.49
C PRO A 14 8.17 19.93 0.50
N THR A 15 7.84 19.13 -0.52
CA THR A 15 6.56 18.43 -0.62
C THR A 15 6.39 17.39 0.50
N VAL A 16 7.40 16.57 0.77
CA VAL A 16 7.38 15.57 1.85
C VAL A 16 7.30 16.24 3.23
N ILE A 17 8.01 17.35 3.43
CA ILE A 17 7.97 18.11 4.69
C ILE A 17 6.57 18.69 4.94
N LEU A 18 5.92 19.23 3.90
CA LEU A 18 4.57 19.76 3.98
C LEU A 18 3.52 18.66 4.24
N ALA A 19 3.62 17.53 3.53
CA ALA A 19 2.66 16.44 3.61
C ALA A 19 2.76 15.63 4.91
N GLY A 20 3.95 15.45 5.47
CA GLY A 20 4.14 14.67 6.69
C GLY A 20 4.07 15.54 7.95
N PRO A 21 5.22 16.09 8.42
CA PRO A 21 5.28 16.82 9.67
C PRO A 21 4.36 18.03 9.76
N VAL A 22 4.25 18.84 8.69
CA VAL A 22 3.43 20.06 8.73
C VAL A 22 1.95 19.72 8.80
N TYR A 23 1.45 18.82 7.97
CA TYR A 23 0.07 18.33 8.04
C TYR A 23 -0.27 17.77 9.42
N ALA A 24 0.61 16.96 10.01
CA ALA A 24 0.43 16.44 11.36
C ALA A 24 0.35 17.55 12.43
N ARG A 25 1.09 18.66 12.25
CA ARG A 25 1.00 19.84 13.15
C ARG A 25 -0.28 20.63 12.95
N VAL A 26 -0.77 20.79 11.73
CA VAL A 26 -2.06 21.46 11.47
C VAL A 26 -3.21 20.71 12.15
N LEU A 27 -3.17 19.37 12.12
CA LEU A 27 -4.18 18.53 12.78
C LEU A 27 -4.09 18.51 14.31
N LYS A 28 -2.90 18.71 14.89
CA LYS A 28 -2.72 18.77 16.35
C LYS A 28 -3.51 19.90 17.04
N GLY A 29 -3.90 20.94 16.31
CA GLY A 29 -4.70 22.04 16.84
C GLY A 29 -6.22 21.76 16.89
N ILE A 30 -6.68 20.63 16.35
CA ILE A 30 -8.09 20.24 16.35
C ILE A 30 -8.33 19.33 17.56
N ASP A 31 -8.32 19.91 18.76
CA ASP A 31 -8.84 19.27 19.97
C ASP A 31 -10.38 19.32 19.92
N LYS A 32 -10.97 18.43 19.10
CA LYS A 32 -12.40 18.17 19.18
C LYS A 32 -12.60 17.00 20.13
N PRO A 33 -13.23 17.17 21.31
CA PRO A 33 -13.53 16.04 22.18
C PRO A 33 -14.38 15.06 21.38
N ILE A 34 -13.80 13.90 21.10
CA ILE A 34 -14.42 12.87 20.28
C ILE A 34 -15.60 12.33 21.10
N PRO A 35 -16.85 12.41 20.60
CA PRO A 35 -18.02 11.94 21.36
C PRO A 35 -17.84 10.49 21.79
N GLU A 36 -18.13 10.18 23.05
CA GLU A 36 -18.06 8.82 23.58
C GLU A 36 -18.97 7.90 22.74
N GLY A 37 -18.37 6.97 22.01
CA GLY A 37 -19.04 6.13 21.00
C GLY A 37 -18.43 6.20 19.60
N LEU A 38 -17.71 7.28 19.25
CA LEU A 38 -16.93 7.39 18.00
C LEU A 38 -15.46 6.97 18.20
N TYR A 39 -14.97 6.94 19.44
CA TYR A 39 -13.66 6.43 19.80
C TYR A 39 -13.75 4.96 20.22
N SER A 40 -13.99 4.08 19.25
CA SER A 40 -13.40 2.74 19.35
C SER A 40 -11.97 2.90 18.83
N ALA A 41 -11.02 3.20 19.71
CA ALA A 41 -9.64 2.80 19.48
C ALA A 41 -9.64 1.26 19.48
N LYS A 42 -10.14 0.66 18.39
CA LYS A 42 -9.89 -0.72 18.09
C LYS A 42 -8.40 -0.74 17.78
N THR A 43 -7.60 -0.89 18.82
CA THR A 43 -6.22 -1.32 18.73
C THR A 43 -6.30 -2.66 18.02
N PHE A 44 -6.15 -2.65 16.70
CA PHE A 44 -5.94 -3.86 15.93
C PHE A 44 -4.79 -4.57 16.65
N SER A 45 -5.04 -5.75 17.22
CA SER A 45 -3.93 -6.52 17.79
C SER A 45 -2.96 -6.84 16.65
N GLU A 46 -1.69 -7.07 16.96
CA GLU A 46 -0.71 -7.40 15.91
C GLU A 46 -1.13 -8.62 15.07
N GLU A 47 -2.01 -9.47 15.60
CA GLU A 47 -2.61 -10.61 14.91
C GLU A 47 -3.67 -10.22 13.86
N GLU A 48 -4.29 -9.05 13.98
CA GLU A 48 -5.29 -8.54 13.02
C GLU A 48 -4.63 -7.78 11.85
N MET A 49 -3.35 -7.45 11.94
CA MET A 49 -2.61 -6.75 10.88
C MET A 49 -1.86 -7.74 9.97
N PRO A 50 -1.78 -7.51 8.65
CA PRO A 50 -0.88 -8.27 7.80
C PRO A 50 0.55 -8.14 8.34
N SER A 51 1.28 -9.25 8.42
CA SER A 51 2.65 -9.21 8.92
C SER A 51 3.51 -8.26 8.08
N PHE A 52 4.47 -7.59 8.73
CA PHE A 52 5.31 -6.59 8.09
C PHE A 52 6.00 -7.14 6.82
N GLY A 53 6.55 -8.37 6.90
CA GLY A 53 7.21 -9.00 5.76
C GLY A 53 6.28 -9.23 4.57
N VAL A 54 5.05 -9.67 4.81
CA VAL A 54 4.04 -9.87 3.76
C VAL A 54 3.68 -8.55 3.09
N SER A 55 3.57 -7.48 3.87
CA SER A 55 3.29 -6.13 3.36
C SER A 55 4.41 -5.59 2.47
N VAL A 56 5.65 -5.72 2.93
CA VAL A 56 6.83 -5.32 2.16
C VAL A 56 6.91 -6.09 0.85
N TRP A 57 6.83 -7.42 0.87
CA TRP A 57 6.89 -8.24 -0.34
C TRP A 57 5.80 -7.90 -1.35
N THR A 58 4.56 -7.74 -0.88
CA THR A 58 3.42 -7.40 -1.74
C THR A 58 3.61 -6.05 -2.44
N SER A 59 4.11 -5.05 -1.71
CA SER A 59 4.37 -3.71 -2.27
C SER A 59 5.54 -3.67 -3.26
N LEU A 60 6.47 -4.62 -3.19
CA LEU A 60 7.65 -4.71 -4.06
C LEU A 60 7.37 -5.39 -5.41
N VAL A 61 6.31 -6.20 -5.51
CA VAL A 61 5.93 -6.92 -6.73
C VAL A 61 6.02 -6.07 -8.01
N PRO A 62 5.38 -4.88 -8.12
CA PRO A 62 5.37 -4.14 -9.37
C PRO A 62 6.77 -3.65 -9.76
N VAL A 63 7.57 -3.23 -8.78
CA VAL A 63 8.94 -2.77 -8.99
C VAL A 63 9.83 -3.91 -9.49
N VAL A 64 9.68 -5.11 -8.92
CA VAL A 64 10.44 -6.29 -9.34
C VAL A 64 10.08 -6.70 -10.77
N LEU A 65 8.80 -6.68 -11.14
CA LEU A 65 8.36 -6.99 -12.51
C LEU A 65 8.92 -5.98 -13.53
N MET A 66 8.86 -4.69 -13.21
CA MET A 66 9.42 -3.64 -14.07
C MET A 66 10.95 -3.75 -14.20
N ALA A 67 11.64 -4.07 -13.11
CA ALA A 67 13.08 -4.27 -13.12
C ALA A 67 13.49 -5.50 -13.95
N MET A 68 12.72 -6.59 -13.86
CA MET A 68 12.97 -7.82 -14.63
C MET A 68 12.88 -7.56 -16.13
N ARG A 69 11.89 -6.77 -16.57
CA ARG A 69 11.79 -6.30 -17.96
C ARG A 69 13.00 -5.46 -18.37
N ALA A 70 13.38 -4.47 -17.56
CA ALA A 70 14.52 -3.60 -17.88
C ALA A 70 15.82 -4.41 -18.02
N ILE A 71 16.03 -5.42 -17.18
CA ILE A 71 17.17 -6.34 -17.27
C ILE A 71 17.07 -7.21 -18.54
N ALA A 72 15.88 -7.75 -18.85
CA ALA A 72 15.65 -8.56 -20.04
C ALA A 72 15.94 -7.77 -21.33
N GLU A 73 15.49 -6.52 -21.42
CA GLU A 73 15.77 -5.61 -22.54
C GLU A 73 17.26 -5.29 -22.68
N MET A 74 18.02 -5.28 -21.57
CA MET A 74 19.44 -4.95 -21.57
C MET A 74 20.34 -6.13 -21.96
N ILE A 75 19.91 -7.38 -21.67
CA ILE A 75 20.72 -8.59 -21.87
C ILE A 75 20.31 -9.36 -23.12
N LEU A 76 19.01 -9.40 -23.47
CA LEU A 76 18.52 -10.24 -24.56
C LEU A 76 18.62 -9.54 -25.94
N PRO A 77 18.97 -10.29 -27.01
CA PRO A 77 18.94 -9.77 -28.37
C PRO A 77 17.51 -9.42 -28.82
N LYS A 78 17.38 -8.35 -29.63
CA LYS A 78 16.10 -7.96 -30.23
C LYS A 78 15.51 -9.12 -31.03
N GLY A 79 14.30 -9.56 -30.68
CA GLY A 79 13.60 -10.68 -31.31
C GLY A 79 13.62 -12.01 -30.54
N HIS A 80 14.22 -12.05 -29.35
CA HIS A 80 14.13 -13.23 -28.47
C HIS A 80 12.68 -13.50 -28.06
N ALA A 81 12.23 -14.75 -28.10
CA ALA A 81 10.83 -15.12 -27.79
C ALA A 81 10.38 -14.74 -26.36
N PHE A 82 11.33 -14.51 -25.45
CA PHE A 82 11.07 -14.12 -24.06
C PHE A 82 10.87 -12.61 -23.86
N LEU A 83 11.32 -11.77 -24.81
CA LEU A 83 11.21 -10.30 -24.72
C LEU A 83 9.74 -9.82 -24.66
N PRO A 84 8.82 -10.27 -25.53
CA PRO A 84 7.43 -9.83 -25.49
C PRO A 84 6.71 -10.17 -24.18
N VAL A 85 7.07 -11.31 -23.56
CA VAL A 85 6.51 -11.72 -22.27
C VAL A 85 7.03 -10.83 -21.14
N ALA A 86 8.33 -10.56 -21.12
CA ALA A 86 8.94 -9.65 -20.15
C ALA A 86 8.43 -8.21 -20.33
N GLU A 87 8.28 -7.74 -21.56
CA GLU A 87 7.70 -6.44 -21.91
C GLU A 87 6.26 -6.31 -21.39
N PHE A 88 5.43 -7.33 -21.60
CA PHE A 88 4.05 -7.34 -21.11
C PHE A 88 3.96 -7.38 -19.58
N LEU A 89 4.71 -8.26 -18.92
CA LEU A 89 4.66 -8.43 -17.47
C LEU A 89 5.29 -7.25 -16.72
N GLY A 90 6.32 -6.62 -17.28
CA GLY A 90 6.98 -5.47 -16.69
C GLY A 90 6.51 -4.12 -17.23
N ASP A 91 5.46 -4.08 -18.06
CA ASP A 91 4.77 -2.83 -18.36
C ASP A 91 4.20 -2.22 -17.06
N PRO A 92 4.40 -0.92 -16.77
CA PRO A 92 3.94 -0.32 -15.52
C PRO A 92 2.44 -0.53 -15.25
N VAL A 93 1.59 -0.50 -16.28
CA VAL A 93 0.14 -0.68 -16.12
C VAL A 93 -0.17 -2.14 -15.78
N MET A 94 0.43 -3.09 -16.50
CA MET A 94 0.21 -4.51 -16.24
C MET A 94 0.82 -4.96 -14.91
N ALA A 95 2.03 -4.51 -14.59
CA ALA A 95 2.72 -4.82 -13.35
C ALA A 95 1.94 -4.32 -12.12
N THR A 96 1.39 -3.11 -12.19
CA THR A 96 0.54 -2.57 -11.11
C THR A 96 -0.80 -3.31 -11.01
N LEU A 97 -1.42 -3.70 -12.13
CA LEU A 97 -2.62 -4.52 -12.12
C LEU A 97 -2.38 -5.87 -11.42
N ILE A 98 -1.30 -6.58 -11.80
CA ILE A 98 -0.90 -7.85 -11.19
C ILE A 98 -0.62 -7.65 -9.69
N ALA A 99 0.12 -6.60 -9.33
CA ALA A 99 0.43 -6.28 -7.94
C ALA A 99 -0.84 -6.00 -7.12
N VAL A 100 -1.83 -5.29 -7.69
CA VAL A 100 -3.13 -5.05 -7.03
C VAL A 100 -3.90 -6.34 -6.83
N LEU A 101 -3.95 -7.23 -7.83
CA LEU A 101 -4.60 -8.53 -7.68
C LEU A 101 -3.94 -9.39 -6.58
N ILE A 102 -2.60 -9.40 -6.54
CA ILE A 102 -1.84 -10.07 -5.49
C ILE A 102 -2.13 -9.42 -4.13
N ALA A 103 -2.16 -8.09 -4.05
CA ALA A 103 -2.47 -7.37 -2.83
C ALA A 103 -3.90 -7.65 -2.34
N MET A 104 -4.87 -7.76 -3.25
CA MET A 104 -6.23 -8.17 -2.91
C MET A 104 -6.27 -9.59 -2.35
N PHE A 105 -5.46 -10.51 -2.85
CA PHE A 105 -5.39 -11.86 -2.28
C PHE A 105 -4.68 -11.86 -0.91
N THR A 106 -3.51 -11.22 -0.84
CA THR A 106 -2.63 -11.22 0.33
C THR A 106 -3.18 -10.41 1.49
N PHE A 107 -3.79 -9.25 1.23
CA PHE A 107 -4.40 -8.40 2.25
C PHE A 107 -5.91 -8.64 2.37
N GLY A 108 -6.61 -8.99 1.29
CA GLY A 108 -8.07 -9.10 1.30
C GLY A 108 -8.59 -10.24 2.16
N LEU A 109 -7.88 -11.36 2.33
CA LEU A 109 -8.31 -12.39 3.30
C LEU A 109 -8.33 -11.83 4.73
N THR A 110 -7.32 -11.06 5.13
CA THR A 110 -7.26 -10.43 6.45
C THR A 110 -8.28 -9.28 6.56
N VAL A 111 -8.39 -8.43 5.53
CA VAL A 111 -9.27 -7.25 5.53
C VAL A 111 -10.76 -7.63 5.43
N VAL A 112 -11.13 -8.64 4.64
CA VAL A 112 -12.52 -9.14 4.53
C VAL A 112 -12.96 -9.82 5.82
N VAL A 113 -12.11 -10.66 6.42
CA VAL A 113 -12.38 -11.27 7.74
C VAL A 113 -12.55 -10.19 8.82
N GLN A 114 -11.72 -9.14 8.78
CA GLN A 114 -11.84 -7.98 9.67
C GLN A 114 -13.15 -7.22 9.44
N TRP A 115 -13.54 -7.00 8.18
CA TRP A 115 -14.79 -6.33 7.81
C TRP A 115 -16.01 -7.10 8.31
N ILE A 116 -16.03 -8.43 8.14
CA ILE A 116 -17.07 -9.32 8.65
C ILE A 116 -17.09 -9.30 10.18
N ARG A 117 -15.94 -9.34 10.84
CA ARG A 117 -15.85 -9.29 12.31
C ARG A 117 -16.35 -7.96 12.87
N LEU A 118 -16.06 -6.86 12.18
CA LEU A 118 -16.55 -5.53 12.53
C LEU A 118 -18.06 -5.42 12.36
N THR A 119 -18.62 -5.81 11.20
CA THR A 119 -20.07 -5.76 10.96
C THR A 119 -20.85 -6.69 11.91
N THR A 120 -20.32 -7.87 12.20
CA THR A 120 -20.95 -8.81 13.16
C THR A 120 -20.97 -8.24 14.58
N ARG A 121 -19.94 -7.47 14.98
CA ARG A 121 -19.87 -6.81 16.29
C ARG A 121 -20.82 -5.61 16.42
N TRP A 122 -21.16 -4.94 15.32
CA TRP A 122 -22.21 -3.91 15.30
C TRP A 122 -23.62 -4.50 15.46
N PHE A 123 -23.81 -5.74 15.00
CA PHE A 123 -25.13 -6.40 15.00
C PHE A 123 -25.43 -7.17 16.30
N LEU A 124 -24.40 -7.54 17.07
CA LEU A 124 -24.55 -8.12 18.41
C LEU A 124 -24.40 -7.01 19.47
N PRO A 125 -25.50 -6.47 20.02
CA PRO A 125 -25.40 -5.56 21.15
C PRO A 125 -24.72 -6.30 22.30
N SER A 126 -23.64 -5.70 22.81
CA SER A 126 -22.94 -6.11 24.03
C SER A 126 -23.97 -6.34 25.14
N LYS A 127 -24.31 -7.60 25.40
CA LYS A 127 -25.05 -7.95 26.60
C LYS A 127 -24.14 -7.61 27.78
N SER A 128 -24.60 -6.65 28.56
CA SER A 128 -24.08 -6.33 29.89
C SER A 128 -23.90 -7.61 30.71
N LEU A 129 -22.66 -8.00 30.95
CA LEU A 129 -22.31 -8.96 32.00
C LEU A 129 -21.90 -8.15 33.23
N ARG A 130 -22.90 -7.80 34.04
CA ARG A 130 -22.77 -7.82 35.50
C ARG A 130 -23.38 -9.13 35.98
#